data_AF-A0A952LQS2-F1
#
_entry.id   AF-A0A952LQS2-F1
#
_cell.length_a   1.000
_cell.length_b   1.000
_cell.length_c   1.000
_cell.angle_alpha   90.00
_cell.angle_beta   90.00
_cell.angle_gamma   90.00
#
_symmetry.space_group_name_H-M   'P 1'
#
loop_
_entity.id
_entity.type
_entity.pdbx_description
1 polymer ?
#
loop_
_entity_poly.entity_id
_entity_poly.type
_entity_poly.pdbx_seq_one_letter_code
_entity_poly.pdbx_strand_id
1 'polypeptide(L)'
;MSTAKSIKIDASEAKTQEEVETNTKSSKTKSQEESLNKDQVAEVVSKKDSSLKFRGNYQNYKPIQREAPLMTDAQYLEERLNNQIDWYDRKSSVNQTKYKKYKRLEFIIAATIPVVTTLSAVADHDFYRLDTILQICAALGGIVLVIINKFLELDDYFKFWKEYRATCEALQYERSLYLTRSEPYDEDDAFPLLVQKIESVLSKETQRWQQRIKQVETPTNKKAKSSSN
;
A
#
# COMPACT_ATOMS: atom_id res chain seq x y z
N MET A 1 -10.74 69.87 -29.51
CA MET A 1 -11.61 70.24 -28.37
C MET A 1 -12.44 69.03 -27.97
N SER A 2 -12.61 68.84 -26.66
CA SER A 2 -13.56 67.94 -25.99
C SER A 2 -13.18 66.46 -25.75
N THR A 3 -12.44 66.27 -24.66
CA THR A 3 -12.71 65.34 -23.53
C THR A 3 -13.77 64.24 -23.67
N ALA A 4 -13.35 63.00 -23.48
CA ALA A 4 -14.15 61.94 -22.87
C ALA A 4 -13.31 61.25 -21.77
N LYS A 5 -13.85 61.27 -20.56
CA LYS A 5 -13.27 60.81 -19.30
C LYS A 5 -13.73 59.37 -19.06
N SER A 6 -12.82 58.40 -19.06
CA SER A 6 -13.14 57.01 -18.73
C SER A 6 -12.56 56.66 -17.36
N ILE A 7 -13.48 56.73 -16.40
CA ILE A 7 -13.59 56.07 -15.10
C ILE A 7 -12.58 54.92 -14.86
N LYS A 8 -11.73 55.10 -13.85
CA LYS A 8 -11.05 54.02 -13.11
C LYS A 8 -12.06 53.41 -12.13
N ILE A 9 -12.32 52.12 -12.19
CA ILE A 9 -12.86 51.35 -11.04
C ILE A 9 -12.02 50.08 -10.89
N ASP A 10 -11.61 49.88 -9.65
CA ASP A 10 -10.66 48.91 -9.12
C ASP A 10 -11.12 47.46 -9.34
N ALA A 11 -10.30 46.66 -10.04
CA ALA A 11 -10.51 45.22 -10.22
C ALA A 11 -9.90 44.39 -9.07
N SER A 12 -9.49 45.04 -7.98
CA SER A 12 -8.79 44.40 -6.85
C SER A 12 -9.74 43.84 -5.78
N GLU A 13 -10.97 44.35 -5.65
CA GLU A 13 -11.88 43.95 -4.57
C GLU A 13 -12.84 42.80 -4.93
N ALA A 14 -13.03 42.51 -6.22
CA ALA A 14 -13.93 41.43 -6.65
C ALA A 14 -13.33 40.02 -6.45
N LYS A 15 -12.00 39.89 -6.38
CA LYS A 15 -11.34 38.58 -6.30
C LYS A 15 -11.25 38.00 -4.89
N THR A 16 -11.52 38.80 -3.86
CA THR A 16 -11.40 38.40 -2.46
C THR A 16 -12.74 37.92 -1.87
N GLN A 17 -13.88 38.22 -2.51
CA GLN A 17 -15.20 37.78 -2.02
C GLN A 17 -15.61 36.40 -2.57
N GLU A 18 -15.17 36.04 -3.78
CA GLU A 18 -15.53 34.77 -4.43
C GLU A 18 -14.79 33.55 -3.83
N GLU A 19 -13.60 33.77 -3.26
CA GLU A 19 -12.79 32.70 -2.63
C GLU A 19 -13.21 32.41 -1.18
N VAL A 20 -13.91 33.34 -0.52
CA VAL A 20 -14.41 33.16 0.86
C VAL A 20 -15.80 32.50 0.89
N GLU A 21 -16.66 32.76 -0.10
CA GLU A 21 -17.98 32.12 -0.19
C GLU A 21 -17.92 30.63 -0.56
N THR A 22 -16.94 30.21 -1.36
CA THR A 22 -16.77 28.81 -1.77
C THR A 22 -16.28 27.92 -0.63
N ASN A 23 -15.41 28.43 0.25
CA ASN A 23 -14.93 27.72 1.44
C ASN A 23 -15.98 27.63 2.58
N THR A 24 -16.90 28.59 2.65
CA THR A 24 -17.96 28.60 3.69
C THR A 24 -19.15 27.70 3.32
N LYS A 25 -19.43 27.51 2.02
CA LYS A 25 -20.44 26.54 1.56
C LYS A 25 -19.95 25.08 1.71
N SER A 26 -18.68 24.79 1.39
CA SER A 26 -18.13 23.43 1.48
C SER A 26 -18.07 22.89 2.92
N SER A 27 -17.81 23.76 3.91
CA SER A 27 -17.83 23.38 5.32
C SER A 27 -19.25 23.20 5.89
N LYS A 28 -20.22 24.01 5.46
CA LYS A 28 -21.64 23.84 5.86
C LYS A 28 -22.28 22.58 5.29
N THR A 29 -21.97 22.19 4.06
CA THR A 29 -22.55 20.99 3.43
C THR A 29 -22.04 19.70 4.09
N LYS A 30 -20.76 19.63 4.47
CA LYS A 30 -20.21 18.48 5.21
C LYS A 30 -20.81 18.33 6.61
N SER A 31 -20.95 19.43 7.36
CA SER A 31 -21.55 19.37 8.70
C SER A 31 -23.04 19.02 8.68
N GLN A 32 -23.78 19.37 7.61
CA GLN A 32 -25.19 19.01 7.45
C GLN A 32 -25.40 17.58 6.93
N GLU A 33 -24.55 17.06 6.04
CA GLU A 33 -24.57 15.65 5.63
C GLU A 33 -24.15 14.71 6.77
N GLU A 34 -23.19 15.13 7.60
CA GLU A 34 -22.71 14.36 8.75
C GLU A 34 -23.74 14.30 9.88
N SER A 35 -24.55 15.35 10.09
CA SER A 35 -25.69 15.32 11.02
C SER A 35 -26.84 14.46 10.51
N LEU A 36 -27.15 14.52 9.20
CA LEU A 36 -28.25 13.75 8.61
C LEU A 36 -27.95 12.23 8.57
N ASN A 37 -26.66 11.86 8.49
CA ASN A 37 -26.21 10.48 8.60
C ASN A 37 -26.17 9.99 10.06
N LYS A 38 -25.80 10.84 11.02
CA LYS A 38 -25.82 10.50 12.45
C LYS A 38 -27.23 10.23 12.97
N ASP A 39 -28.21 11.01 12.55
CA ASP A 39 -29.60 10.83 12.99
C ASP A 39 -30.25 9.59 12.36
N GLN A 40 -29.92 9.26 11.10
CA GLN A 40 -30.35 8.01 10.46
C GLN A 40 -29.65 6.77 11.05
N VAL A 41 -28.37 6.87 11.39
CA VAL A 41 -27.64 5.81 12.09
C VAL A 41 -28.17 5.63 13.52
N ALA A 42 -28.53 6.71 14.22
CA ALA A 42 -29.15 6.64 15.54
C ALA A 42 -30.56 6.02 15.51
N GLU A 43 -31.35 6.28 14.46
CA GLU A 43 -32.68 5.69 14.29
C GLU A 43 -32.62 4.20 13.93
N VAL A 44 -31.63 3.78 13.14
CA VAL A 44 -31.35 2.35 12.86
C VAL A 44 -30.84 1.63 14.12
N VAL A 45 -30.05 2.30 14.96
CA VAL A 45 -29.52 1.75 16.24
C VAL A 45 -30.60 1.70 17.34
N SER A 46 -31.63 2.55 17.29
CA SER A 46 -32.70 2.61 18.31
C SER A 46 -33.79 1.54 18.14
N LYS A 47 -33.90 0.87 16.98
CA LYS A 47 -34.77 -0.31 16.84
C LYS A 47 -34.04 -1.54 17.37
N LYS A 48 -33.97 -1.61 18.70
CA LYS A 48 -33.54 -2.77 19.47
C LYS A 48 -34.55 -3.90 19.23
N ASP A 49 -34.33 -4.68 18.18
CA ASP A 49 -35.01 -5.95 18.00
C ASP A 49 -34.43 -6.92 19.03
N SER A 50 -35.14 -7.05 20.14
CA SER A 50 -34.79 -7.80 21.35
C SER A 50 -34.86 -9.32 21.16
N SER A 51 -34.57 -9.82 19.96
CA SER A 51 -34.66 -11.25 19.67
C SER A 51 -33.66 -11.76 18.62
N LEU A 52 -32.44 -11.22 18.57
CA LEU A 52 -31.33 -11.90 17.88
C LEU A 52 -31.07 -13.27 18.55
N LYS A 53 -31.84 -14.28 18.14
CA LYS A 53 -31.62 -15.67 18.50
C LYS A 53 -30.42 -16.14 17.71
N PHE A 54 -29.27 -16.09 18.35
CA PHE A 54 -28.01 -16.67 17.91
C PHE A 54 -28.26 -18.08 17.32
N ARG A 55 -28.07 -18.21 16.00
CA ARG A 55 -28.43 -19.40 15.21
C ARG A 55 -27.35 -19.85 14.23
N GLY A 56 -26.09 -19.57 14.53
CA GLY A 56 -24.99 -20.21 13.80
C GLY A 56 -24.55 -21.51 14.48
N ASN A 57 -24.29 -22.52 13.66
CA ASN A 57 -23.65 -23.77 14.08
C ASN A 57 -22.13 -23.54 14.24
N TYR A 58 -21.73 -22.78 15.25
CA TYR A 58 -20.31 -22.61 15.58
C TYR A 58 -19.84 -23.74 16.50
N GLN A 59 -18.55 -24.11 16.41
CA GLN A 59 -17.89 -25.17 17.19
C GLN A 59 -17.93 -25.00 18.73
N ASN A 60 -18.62 -23.99 19.26
CA ASN A 60 -18.84 -23.82 20.69
C ASN A 60 -20.26 -24.24 21.07
N TYR A 61 -20.35 -25.40 21.72
CA TYR A 61 -21.59 -25.99 22.27
C TYR A 61 -22.33 -25.08 23.28
N LYS A 62 -21.68 -24.01 23.77
CA LYS A 62 -22.27 -22.95 24.59
C LYS A 62 -21.58 -21.60 24.31
N PRO A 63 -22.15 -20.70 23.49
CA PRO A 63 -21.61 -19.35 23.37
C PRO A 63 -21.73 -18.64 24.72
N ILE A 64 -20.65 -17.97 25.15
CA ILE A 64 -20.74 -17.02 26.26
C ILE A 64 -21.66 -15.90 25.77
N GLN A 65 -22.84 -15.75 26.39
CA GLN A 65 -23.72 -14.63 26.11
C GLN A 65 -23.02 -13.35 26.57
N ARG A 66 -22.36 -12.64 25.64
CA ARG A 66 -21.89 -11.30 25.90
C ARG A 66 -23.10 -10.39 25.77
N GLU A 67 -23.58 -9.83 26.87
CA GLU A 67 -24.74 -8.92 26.83
C GLU A 67 -24.49 -7.68 25.95
N ALA A 68 -23.21 -7.34 25.71
CA ALA A 68 -22.77 -6.40 24.70
C ALA A 68 -21.44 -6.86 24.08
N PRO A 69 -21.23 -6.68 22.76
CA PRO A 69 -19.92 -6.89 22.15
C PRO A 69 -18.92 -5.86 22.70
N LEU A 70 -17.69 -6.30 23.00
CA LEU A 70 -16.62 -5.41 23.49
C LEU A 70 -16.18 -4.38 22.43
N MET A 71 -16.46 -4.67 21.16
CA MET A 71 -16.18 -3.83 19.99
C MET A 71 -17.28 -4.10 18.96
N THR A 72 -17.82 -3.06 18.34
CA THR A 72 -18.83 -3.21 17.28
C THR A 72 -18.19 -3.51 15.94
N ASP A 73 -18.96 -4.06 15.01
CA ASP A 73 -18.52 -4.37 13.65
C ASP A 73 -17.94 -3.15 12.95
N ALA A 74 -18.66 -2.02 13.01
CA ALA A 74 -18.25 -0.77 12.40
C ALA A 74 -16.93 -0.26 13.00
N GLN A 75 -16.78 -0.36 14.33
CA GLN A 75 -15.55 0.03 15.00
C GLN A 75 -14.38 -0.86 14.57
N TYR A 76 -14.58 -2.17 14.47
CA TYR A 76 -13.55 -3.11 14.03
C TYR A 76 -13.14 -2.86 12.56
N LEU A 77 -14.11 -2.64 11.68
CA LEU A 77 -13.84 -2.34 10.28
C LEU A 77 -12.97 -1.08 10.13
N GLU A 78 -13.23 -0.05 10.91
CA GLU A 78 -12.48 1.21 10.81
C GLU A 78 -11.12 1.14 11.51
N GLU A 79 -11.10 0.82 12.81
CA GLU A 79 -9.89 0.89 13.63
C GLU A 79 -8.88 -0.20 13.29
N ARG A 80 -9.37 -1.39 12.91
CA ARG A 80 -8.54 -2.56 12.64
C ARG A 80 -8.40 -2.81 11.15
N LEU A 81 -9.48 -3.09 10.42
CA LEU A 81 -9.39 -3.60 9.05
C LEU A 81 -8.90 -2.51 8.07
N ASN A 82 -9.54 -1.35 8.03
CA ASN A 82 -9.18 -0.26 7.11
C ASN A 82 -7.76 0.25 7.40
N ASN A 83 -7.40 0.43 8.66
CA ASN A 83 -6.04 0.80 9.06
C ASN A 83 -4.99 -0.21 8.55
N GLN A 84 -5.27 -1.52 8.65
CA GLN A 84 -4.36 -2.54 8.10
C GLN A 84 -4.28 -2.47 6.58
N ILE A 85 -5.40 -2.32 5.88
CA ILE A 85 -5.44 -2.19 4.41
C ILE A 85 -4.57 -1.00 3.98
N ASP A 86 -4.76 0.17 4.59
CA ASP A 86 -4.01 1.39 4.27
C ASP A 86 -2.51 1.23 4.53
N TRP A 87 -2.15 0.59 5.65
CA TRP A 87 -0.75 0.31 5.96
C TRP A 87 -0.10 -0.58 4.91
N TYR A 88 -0.75 -1.70 4.54
CA TYR A 88 -0.23 -2.63 3.54
C TYR A 88 -0.18 -1.99 2.15
N ASP A 89 -1.18 -1.19 1.77
CA ASP A 89 -1.18 -0.51 0.48
C ASP A 89 -0.05 0.52 0.36
N ARG A 90 0.13 1.35 1.41
CA ARG A 90 1.21 2.32 1.46
C ARG A 90 2.59 1.63 1.44
N LYS A 91 2.77 0.57 2.23
CA LYS A 91 4.02 -0.19 2.26
C LYS A 91 4.33 -0.88 0.93
N SER A 92 3.33 -1.49 0.32
CA SER A 92 3.41 -2.07 -1.02
C SER A 92 3.86 -1.04 -2.06
N SER A 93 3.25 0.15 -2.06
CA SER A 93 3.55 1.23 -3.00
C SER A 93 4.96 1.79 -2.86
N VAL A 94 5.45 1.95 -1.62
CA VAL A 94 6.83 2.38 -1.36
C VAL A 94 7.83 1.37 -1.91
N ASN A 95 7.63 0.07 -1.65
CA ASN A 95 8.52 -0.99 -2.11
C ASN A 95 8.49 -1.14 -3.63
N GLN A 96 7.30 -1.02 -4.24
CA GLN A 96 7.15 -1.01 -5.69
C GLN A 96 7.96 0.12 -6.33
N THR A 97 7.84 1.34 -5.79
CA THR A 97 8.49 2.52 -6.36
C THR A 97 10.01 2.42 -6.25
N LYS A 98 10.53 1.99 -5.09
CA LYS A 98 11.96 1.75 -4.90
C LYS A 98 12.48 0.69 -5.87
N TYR A 99 11.82 -0.48 -5.93
CA TYR A 99 12.21 -1.55 -6.83
C TYR A 99 12.25 -1.11 -8.29
N LYS A 100 11.18 -0.46 -8.77
CA LYS A 100 11.10 0.04 -10.16
C LYS A 100 12.17 1.08 -10.46
N LYS A 101 12.49 1.96 -9.50
CA LYS A 101 13.55 2.98 -9.66
C LYS A 101 14.93 2.32 -9.83
N TYR A 102 15.30 1.40 -8.95
CA TYR A 102 16.59 0.71 -9.03
C TYR A 102 16.69 -0.17 -10.28
N LYS A 103 15.64 -0.91 -10.63
CA LYS A 103 15.63 -1.75 -11.84
C LYS A 103 15.73 -0.94 -13.13
N ARG A 104 15.09 0.23 -13.21
CA ARG A 104 15.25 1.13 -14.36
C ARG A 104 16.69 1.62 -14.49
N LEU A 105 17.32 2.01 -13.39
CA LEU A 105 18.73 2.44 -13.39
C LEU A 105 19.67 1.30 -13.81
N GLU A 106 19.45 0.09 -13.29
CA GLU A 106 20.19 -1.10 -13.67
C GLU A 106 20.11 -1.37 -15.18
N PHE A 107 18.91 -1.30 -15.77
CA PHE A 107 18.73 -1.51 -17.21
C PHE A 107 19.39 -0.43 -18.06
N ILE A 108 19.32 0.85 -17.64
CA ILE A 108 19.99 1.94 -18.34
C ILE A 108 21.51 1.70 -18.33
N ILE A 109 22.10 1.41 -17.18
CA ILE A 109 23.54 1.15 -17.06
C ILE A 109 23.92 -0.07 -17.90
N ALA A 110 23.20 -1.18 -17.77
CA ALA A 110 23.46 -2.40 -18.52
C ALA A 110 23.39 -2.20 -20.04
N ALA A 111 22.45 -1.38 -20.53
CA ALA A 111 22.33 -1.06 -21.95
C ALA A 111 23.43 -0.09 -22.43
N THR A 112 23.90 0.83 -21.58
CA THR A 112 24.97 1.77 -21.96
C THR A 112 26.35 1.14 -22.05
N ILE A 113 26.65 0.11 -21.26
CA ILE A 113 27.98 -0.52 -21.24
C ILE A 113 28.37 -1.04 -22.65
N PRO A 114 27.59 -1.89 -23.34
CA PRO A 114 27.92 -2.35 -24.69
C PRO A 114 28.07 -1.23 -25.71
N VAL A 115 27.25 -0.18 -25.60
CA VAL A 115 27.32 0.99 -26.50
C VAL A 115 28.65 1.72 -26.33
N VAL A 116 29.05 2.00 -25.08
CA VAL A 116 30.33 2.67 -24.78
C VAL A 116 31.51 1.80 -25.21
N THR A 117 31.48 0.49 -24.91
CA THR A 117 32.56 -0.44 -25.26
C THR A 117 32.68 -0.64 -26.78
N THR A 118 31.56 -0.64 -27.51
CA THR A 118 31.59 -0.77 -28.98
C THR A 118 32.05 0.52 -29.64
N LEU A 119 31.59 1.67 -29.16
CA LEU A 119 32.01 2.98 -29.67
C LEU A 119 33.51 3.21 -29.45
N SER A 120 34.04 2.82 -28.30
CA SER A 120 35.47 2.91 -28.01
C SER A 120 36.32 2.02 -28.93
N ALA A 121 35.78 0.88 -29.36
CA ALA A 121 36.47 -0.05 -30.27
C ALA A 121 36.44 0.36 -31.74
N VAL A 122 35.43 1.12 -32.19
CA VAL A 122 35.24 1.51 -33.60
C VAL A 122 35.74 2.93 -33.89
N ALA A 123 35.88 3.79 -32.88
CA ALA A 123 36.38 5.15 -33.07
C ALA A 123 37.87 5.18 -33.47
N ASP A 124 38.21 5.99 -34.47
CA ASP A 124 39.59 6.18 -34.91
C ASP A 124 40.49 6.64 -33.76
N HIS A 125 41.68 6.03 -33.66
CA HIS A 125 42.60 6.21 -32.54
C HIS A 125 43.23 7.62 -32.42
N ASP A 126 42.88 8.56 -33.27
CA ASP A 126 43.39 9.95 -33.24
C ASP A 126 43.12 10.65 -31.89
N PHE A 127 42.11 10.20 -31.14
CA PHE A 127 41.78 10.68 -29.80
C PHE A 127 42.05 9.64 -28.70
N TYR A 128 43.31 9.24 -28.52
CA TYR A 128 43.74 8.30 -27.46
C TYR A 128 43.20 8.63 -26.05
N ARG A 129 43.08 9.92 -25.68
CA ARG A 129 42.51 10.33 -24.38
C ARG A 129 41.03 10.01 -24.25
N LEU A 130 40.25 10.07 -25.33
CA LEU A 130 38.81 9.83 -25.28
C LEU A 130 38.50 8.35 -25.10
N ASP A 131 39.20 7.48 -25.83
CA ASP A 131 39.06 6.02 -25.72
C ASP A 131 39.34 5.53 -24.28
N THR A 132 40.45 5.98 -23.68
CA THR A 132 40.78 5.62 -22.29
C THR A 132 39.71 6.08 -21.30
N ILE A 133 39.13 7.28 -21.48
CA ILE A 133 38.06 7.78 -20.61
C ILE A 133 36.79 6.94 -20.76
N LEU A 134 36.40 6.59 -21.99
CA LEU A 134 35.22 5.77 -22.26
C LEU A 134 35.36 4.35 -21.66
N GLN A 135 36.54 3.75 -21.77
CA GLN A 135 36.82 2.45 -21.16
C GLN A 135 36.75 2.49 -19.62
N ILE A 136 37.30 3.54 -18.99
CA ILE A 136 37.19 3.74 -17.54
C ILE A 136 35.72 3.94 -17.13
N CYS A 137 34.94 4.72 -17.89
CA CYS A 137 33.52 4.90 -17.64
C CYS A 137 32.74 3.58 -17.74
N ALA A 138 33.03 2.74 -18.73
CA ALA A 138 32.40 1.42 -18.87
C ALA A 138 32.74 0.50 -17.68
N ALA A 139 34.01 0.48 -17.24
CA ALA A 139 34.45 -0.30 -16.09
C ALA A 139 33.77 0.16 -14.79
N LEU A 140 33.71 1.48 -14.54
CA LEU A 140 33.00 2.05 -13.39
C LEU A 140 31.49 1.75 -13.45
N GLY A 141 30.88 1.84 -14.64
CA GLY A 141 29.48 1.45 -14.86
C GLY A 141 29.21 0.00 -14.47
N GLY A 142 30.12 -0.92 -14.79
CA GLY A 142 30.04 -2.32 -14.37
C GLY A 142 30.08 -2.50 -12.85
N ILE A 143 30.95 -1.77 -12.15
CA ILE A 143 31.02 -1.81 -10.67
C ILE A 143 29.71 -1.30 -10.07
N VAL A 144 29.19 -0.17 -10.55
CA VAL A 144 27.92 0.41 -10.07
C VAL A 144 26.75 -0.55 -10.33
N LEU A 145 26.74 -1.24 -11.47
CA LEU A 145 25.74 -2.25 -11.81
C LEU A 145 25.71 -3.39 -10.78
N VAL A 146 26.88 -3.92 -10.42
CA VAL A 146 26.98 -5.00 -9.41
C VAL A 146 26.48 -4.52 -8.05
N ILE A 147 26.86 -3.31 -7.64
CA ILE A 147 26.42 -2.73 -6.36
C ILE A 147 24.89 -2.60 -6.34
N ILE A 148 24.28 -2.03 -7.39
CA ILE A 148 22.82 -1.89 -7.50
C ILE A 148 22.12 -3.25 -7.45
N ASN A 149 22.62 -4.24 -8.18
CA ASN A 149 22.04 -5.58 -8.19
C ASN A 149 22.10 -6.22 -6.79
N LYS A 150 23.22 -6.03 -6.07
CA LYS A 150 23.34 -6.52 -4.69
C LYS A 150 22.41 -5.82 -3.71
N PHE A 151 22.21 -4.51 -3.82
CA PHE A 151 21.18 -3.83 -3.03
C PHE A 151 19.76 -4.35 -3.34
N LEU A 152 19.45 -4.58 -4.62
CA LEU A 152 18.17 -5.16 -5.04
C LEU A 152 17.93 -6.57 -4.50
N GLU A 153 18.99 -7.38 -4.40
CA GLU A 153 18.96 -8.74 -3.84
C GLU A 153 18.83 -8.73 -2.32
N LEU A 154 19.53 -7.83 -1.62
CA LEU A 154 19.52 -7.72 -0.16
C LEU A 154 18.17 -7.26 0.38
N ASP A 155 17.58 -6.24 -0.24
CA ASP A 155 16.38 -5.59 0.28
C ASP A 155 15.08 -6.31 -0.13
N ASP A 156 15.16 -7.29 -1.04
CA ASP A 156 14.03 -8.11 -1.48
C ASP A 156 12.75 -7.30 -1.84
N TYR A 157 12.92 -6.04 -2.30
CA TYR A 157 11.82 -5.09 -2.50
C TYR A 157 10.69 -5.64 -3.35
N PHE A 158 11.03 -6.46 -4.35
CA PHE A 158 10.05 -7.11 -5.22
C PHE A 158 9.17 -8.11 -4.47
N LYS A 159 9.76 -8.95 -3.62
CA LYS A 159 9.03 -9.94 -2.83
C LYS A 159 8.11 -9.23 -1.85
N PHE A 160 8.62 -8.24 -1.11
CA PHE A 160 7.80 -7.48 -0.17
C PHE A 160 6.67 -6.71 -0.85
N TRP A 161 6.93 -6.09 -2.01
CA TRP A 161 5.86 -5.45 -2.78
C TRP A 161 4.75 -6.44 -3.13
N LYS A 162 5.09 -7.61 -3.68
CA LYS A 162 4.10 -8.61 -4.10
C LYS A 162 3.32 -9.19 -2.93
N GLU A 163 3.99 -9.50 -1.83
CA GLU A 163 3.33 -10.05 -0.65
C GLU A 163 2.41 -9.05 0.03
N TYR A 164 2.87 -7.82 0.27
CA TYR A 164 2.02 -6.78 0.86
C TYR A 164 0.82 -6.47 -0.02
N ARG A 165 0.99 -6.47 -1.34
CA ARG A 165 -0.14 -6.29 -2.25
C ARG A 165 -1.13 -7.45 -2.18
N ALA A 166 -0.65 -8.70 -2.17
CA ALA A 166 -1.51 -9.87 -2.04
C ALA A 166 -2.28 -9.88 -0.71
N THR A 167 -1.63 -9.52 0.40
CA THR A 167 -2.28 -9.41 1.71
C THR A 167 -3.30 -8.28 1.73
N CYS A 168 -2.98 -7.12 1.14
CA CYS A 168 -3.92 -6.01 0.98
C CYS A 168 -5.16 -6.41 0.17
N GLU A 169 -4.97 -7.08 -0.96
CA GLU A 169 -6.05 -7.57 -1.82
C GLU A 169 -6.91 -8.62 -1.11
N ALA A 170 -6.31 -9.53 -0.33
CA ALA A 170 -7.05 -10.49 0.48
C ALA A 170 -7.92 -9.79 1.53
N LEU A 171 -7.40 -8.77 2.23
CA LEU A 171 -8.16 -7.99 3.21
C LEU A 171 -9.30 -7.19 2.56
N GLN A 172 -9.05 -6.56 1.40
CA GLN A 172 -10.09 -5.85 0.65
C GLN A 172 -11.17 -6.79 0.12
N TYR A 173 -10.80 -7.99 -0.30
CA TYR A 173 -11.72 -9.03 -0.74
C TYR A 173 -12.67 -9.43 0.40
N GLU A 174 -12.14 -9.79 1.57
CA GLU A 174 -12.96 -10.15 2.73
C GLU A 174 -13.85 -8.99 3.19
N ARG A 175 -13.32 -7.76 3.20
CA ARG A 175 -14.11 -6.54 3.48
C ARG A 175 -15.29 -6.40 2.53
N SER A 176 -15.06 -6.56 1.23
CA SER A 176 -16.10 -6.38 0.21
C SER A 176 -17.16 -7.47 0.31
N LEU A 177 -16.75 -8.70 0.57
CA LEU A 177 -17.65 -9.84 0.73
C LEU A 177 -18.55 -9.67 1.98
N TYR A 178 -17.97 -9.18 3.08
CA TYR A 178 -18.71 -8.85 4.30
C TYR A 178 -19.74 -7.74 4.10
N LEU A 179 -19.32 -6.62 3.49
CA LEU A 179 -20.18 -5.46 3.26
C LEU A 179 -21.34 -5.77 2.29
N THR A 180 -21.12 -6.69 1.35
CA THR A 180 -22.15 -7.13 0.40
C THR A 180 -23.02 -8.27 0.93
N ARG A 181 -22.75 -8.80 2.14
CA ARG A 181 -23.42 -9.99 2.70
C ARG A 181 -23.43 -11.18 1.73
N SER A 182 -22.34 -11.33 0.97
CA SER A 182 -22.14 -12.45 0.06
C SER A 182 -21.58 -13.66 0.82
N GLU A 183 -21.83 -14.87 0.35
CA GLU A 183 -21.24 -16.11 0.92
C GLU A 183 -19.73 -15.95 1.13
N PRO A 184 -19.16 -16.26 2.32
CA PRO A 184 -19.74 -16.97 3.46
C PRO A 184 -20.32 -16.04 4.56
N TYR A 185 -20.61 -14.77 4.25
CA TYR A 185 -21.11 -13.76 5.19
C TYR A 185 -22.62 -13.47 5.02
N ASP A 186 -23.35 -14.42 4.44
CA ASP A 186 -24.78 -14.38 4.18
C ASP A 186 -25.64 -14.70 5.43
N GLU A 187 -25.02 -15.17 6.52
CA GLU A 187 -25.70 -15.42 7.80
C GLU A 187 -25.94 -14.14 8.62
N ASP A 188 -26.89 -14.20 9.55
CA ASP A 188 -27.26 -13.09 10.44
C ASP A 188 -26.06 -12.60 11.29
N ASP A 189 -25.29 -13.52 11.86
CA ASP A 189 -24.10 -13.25 12.68
C ASP A 189 -22.80 -13.67 11.95
N ALA A 190 -22.41 -12.84 11.00
CA ALA A 190 -21.24 -13.03 10.14
C ALA A 190 -19.94 -12.40 10.72
N PHE A 191 -20.04 -11.57 11.75
CA PHE A 191 -18.91 -10.80 12.28
C PHE A 191 -17.78 -11.67 12.86
N PRO A 192 -18.05 -12.72 13.67
CA PRO A 192 -16.99 -13.58 14.19
C PRO A 192 -16.19 -14.28 13.08
N LEU A 193 -16.86 -14.66 11.99
CA LEU A 193 -16.23 -15.29 10.84
C LEU A 193 -15.28 -14.31 10.14
N LEU A 194 -15.69 -13.05 9.96
CA LEU A 194 -14.86 -12.01 9.38
C LEU A 194 -13.58 -11.82 10.18
N VAL A 195 -13.70 -11.67 11.51
CA VAL A 195 -12.56 -11.50 12.41
C VAL A 195 -11.62 -12.71 12.31
N GLN A 196 -12.17 -13.93 12.30
CA GLN A 196 -11.37 -15.15 12.15
C GLN A 196 -10.60 -15.16 10.82
N LYS A 197 -11.25 -14.79 9.70
CA LYS A 197 -10.63 -14.76 8.38
C LYS A 197 -9.51 -13.72 8.30
N ILE A 198 -9.76 -12.49 8.74
CA ILE A 198 -8.78 -11.41 8.76
C ILE A 198 -7.57 -11.78 9.62
N GLU A 199 -7.80 -12.23 10.86
CA GLU A 199 -6.69 -12.61 11.75
C GLU A 199 -5.94 -13.84 11.23
N SER A 200 -6.60 -14.75 10.49
CA SER A 200 -5.90 -15.84 9.80
C SER A 200 -4.96 -15.35 8.70
N VAL A 201 -5.37 -14.32 7.93
CA VAL A 201 -4.54 -13.71 6.88
C VAL A 201 -3.32 -13.02 7.52
N LEU A 202 -3.53 -12.23 8.58
CA LEU A 202 -2.47 -11.54 9.30
C LEU A 202 -1.52 -12.49 10.02
N SER A 203 -2.04 -13.59 10.58
CA SER A 203 -1.23 -14.63 11.22
C SER A 203 -0.34 -15.34 10.20
N LYS A 204 -0.88 -15.70 9.02
CA LYS A 204 -0.09 -16.28 7.93
C LYS A 204 1.04 -15.35 7.49
N GLU A 205 0.77 -14.06 7.39
CA GLU A 205 1.79 -13.07 7.06
C GLU A 205 2.87 -13.02 8.15
N THR A 206 2.48 -12.92 9.43
CA THR A 206 3.42 -12.95 10.56
C THR A 206 4.29 -14.21 10.56
N GLN A 207 3.71 -15.37 10.28
CA GLN A 207 4.45 -16.63 10.15
C GLN A 207 5.47 -16.58 9.01
N ARG A 208 5.12 -16.01 7.85
CA ARG A 208 6.07 -15.80 6.73
C ARG A 208 7.24 -14.90 7.15
N TRP A 209 6.97 -13.82 7.88
CA TRP A 209 8.02 -12.96 8.44
C TRP A 209 8.96 -13.73 9.36
N GLN A 210 8.42 -14.51 10.29
CA GLN A 210 9.20 -15.33 11.20
C GLN A 210 10.05 -16.39 10.48
N GLN A 211 9.49 -17.04 9.45
CA GLN A 211 10.22 -18.03 8.66
C GLN A 211 11.42 -17.40 7.92
N ARG A 212 11.28 -16.17 7.42
CA ARG A 212 12.38 -15.45 6.78
C ARG A 212 13.51 -15.12 7.74
N ILE A 213 13.18 -14.61 8.93
CA ILE A 213 14.20 -14.29 9.95
C ILE A 213 15.02 -15.55 10.28
N LYS A 214 14.36 -16.70 10.47
CA LYS A 214 15.04 -17.98 10.73
C LYS A 214 15.97 -18.42 9.58
N GLN A 215 15.59 -18.18 8.33
CA GLN A 215 16.44 -18.51 7.17
C GLN A 215 17.69 -17.64 7.12
N VAL A 216 17.61 -16.37 7.53
CA VAL A 216 18.77 -15.48 7.63
C VAL A 216 19.70 -15.90 8.78
N GLU A 217 19.15 -16.39 9.89
CA GLU A 217 19.90 -16.87 11.06
C GLU A 217 20.55 -18.25 10.89
N THR A 218 20.22 -19.00 9.82
CA THR A 218 20.88 -20.27 9.49
C THR A 218 21.86 -20.15 8.32
N PRO A 219 22.99 -19.43 8.43
CA PRO A 219 24.13 -19.68 7.58
C PRO A 219 24.90 -20.90 8.14
N THR A 220 25.35 -21.82 7.28
CA THR A 220 26.49 -22.73 7.53
C THR A 220 26.35 -23.98 8.43
N ASN A 221 25.38 -24.89 8.21
CA ASN A 221 25.61 -26.30 8.63
C ASN A 221 24.84 -27.35 7.80
N LYS A 222 25.02 -27.38 6.46
CA LYS A 222 24.54 -28.51 5.63
C LYS A 222 25.51 -29.00 4.55
N LYS A 223 26.72 -28.45 4.44
CA LYS A 223 27.76 -28.92 3.49
C LYS A 223 28.93 -29.71 4.11
N ALA A 224 28.90 -30.01 5.41
CA ALA A 224 29.97 -30.76 6.09
C ALA A 224 29.67 -32.25 6.34
N LYS A 225 28.53 -32.80 5.88
CA LYS A 225 28.10 -34.18 6.21
C LYS A 225 27.91 -35.13 5.02
N SER A 226 28.43 -34.81 3.83
CA SER A 226 28.37 -35.71 2.65
C SER A 226 29.73 -36.01 2.00
N SER A 227 30.85 -35.75 2.70
CA SER A 227 32.20 -36.16 2.25
C SER A 227 32.90 -36.96 3.34
N SER A 228 32.21 -37.99 3.83
CA SER A 228 32.80 -39.06 4.64
C SER A 228 31.96 -40.29 4.35
N ASN A 229 32.26 -40.95 3.24
CA ASN A 229 32.08 -42.39 3.01
C ASN A 229 32.93 -42.77 1.81
#